data_AF-A0A069DE70-F1
#
_entry.id   AF-A0A069DE70-F1
#
_cell.length_a   1.000
_cell.length_b   1.000
_cell.length_c   1.000
_cell.angle_alpha   90.00
_cell.angle_beta   90.00
_cell.angle_gamma   90.00
#
_symmetry.space_group_name_H-M   'P 1'
#
loop_
_entity.id
_entity.type
_entity.pdbx_description
1 polymer ?
#
loop_
_entity_poly.entity_id
_entity_poly.type
_entity_poly.pdbx_seq_one_letter_code
_entity_poly.pdbx_strand_id
1 'polypeptide(L)'
;MNTTAFFNGSHIMGQNGQARFPFSWHLANGLMVGPTLNSAVIEGATGNLYLDGTVISPAAADYAEMFETFDGNTIDVGYFVTLMDDKVRTAHAEDDYILGVVSATPAIIADASDLRWHDLYVKDEWGRIQYHDVVVPEVKDKEGRIIITSFTKREGQLNPEHDSSKEYIPRLQRIEWIPVGVVGKLLVRDDGTNQAGGYCWANNEGIATSSTTGYRVMKRTGPNQILIFVK
;
A
#
# COMPACT_ATOMS: atom_id res chain seq x y z
N MET A 1 -1.00 33.95 13.06
CA MET A 1 -0.78 32.52 12.75
C MET A 1 0.06 32.49 11.50
N ASN A 2 1.31 32.03 11.57
CA ASN A 2 2.25 32.21 10.47
C ASN A 2 2.75 30.85 9.98
N THR A 3 2.42 30.46 8.76
CA THR A 3 3.09 29.36 8.05
C THR A 3 4.06 29.93 7.04
N THR A 4 5.13 29.21 6.71
CA THR A 4 6.09 29.69 5.69
C THR A 4 6.45 28.60 4.69
N ALA A 5 6.13 28.88 3.42
CA ALA A 5 6.49 28.08 2.26
C ALA A 5 7.77 28.67 1.64
N PHE A 6 8.95 28.25 2.13
CA PHE A 6 10.23 28.70 1.58
C PHE A 6 10.63 27.97 0.30
N PHE A 7 10.05 26.79 0.05
CA PHE A 7 10.42 25.94 -1.06
C PHE A 7 9.47 26.12 -2.25
N ASN A 8 10.05 26.11 -3.46
CA ASN A 8 9.28 26.19 -4.70
C ASN A 8 8.23 25.06 -4.76
N GLY A 9 7.01 25.41 -5.16
CA GLY A 9 5.88 24.47 -5.27
C GLY A 9 5.43 23.82 -3.96
N SER A 10 5.88 24.29 -2.79
CA SER A 10 5.43 23.79 -1.50
C SER A 10 4.16 24.48 -1.03
N HIS A 11 3.28 23.72 -0.36
CA HIS A 11 2.10 24.22 0.32
C HIS A 11 2.16 23.85 1.80
N ILE A 12 1.73 24.77 2.66
CA ILE A 12 1.63 24.56 4.10
C ILE A 12 0.42 25.30 4.66
N MET A 13 -0.39 24.58 5.44
CA MET A 13 -1.56 25.12 6.12
C MET A 13 -1.55 24.80 7.62
N GLY A 14 -2.44 25.46 8.37
CA GLY A 14 -2.55 25.30 9.82
C GLY A 14 -1.85 26.42 10.59
N GLN A 15 -1.30 26.10 11.76
CA GLN A 15 -0.74 27.09 12.68
C GLN A 15 0.76 26.84 12.89
N ASN A 16 1.58 27.88 12.71
CA ASN A 16 3.00 27.95 13.04
C ASN A 16 3.82 26.71 12.63
N GLY A 17 4.27 26.68 11.37
CA GLY A 17 5.12 25.62 10.84
C GLY A 17 5.87 26.06 9.59
N GLN A 18 6.77 25.20 9.12
CA GLN A 18 7.67 25.46 8.01
C GLN A 18 7.63 24.30 7.01
N ALA A 19 7.53 24.61 5.72
CA ALA A 19 7.71 23.61 4.67
C ALA A 19 9.13 23.03 4.74
N ARG A 20 9.27 21.71 4.52
CA ARG A 20 10.54 20.96 4.59
C ARG A 20 11.14 20.64 3.22
N PHE A 21 10.31 20.52 2.18
CA PHE A 21 10.71 20.05 0.86
C PHE A 21 10.12 20.94 -0.26
N PRO A 22 10.74 21.02 -1.44
CA PRO A 22 10.07 21.55 -2.64
C PRO A 22 8.96 20.60 -3.11
N PHE A 23 7.98 21.15 -3.84
CA PHE A 23 6.88 20.39 -4.45
C PHE A 23 6.17 19.44 -3.46
N SER A 24 5.79 19.94 -2.30
CA SER A 24 5.29 19.11 -1.20
C SER A 24 4.16 19.78 -0.43
N TRP A 25 3.41 18.99 0.34
CA TRP A 25 2.28 19.47 1.14
C TRP A 25 2.53 19.23 2.63
N HIS A 26 2.11 20.18 3.47
CA HIS A 26 2.33 20.12 4.92
C HIS A 26 1.10 20.59 5.71
N LEU A 27 0.85 19.93 6.84
CA LEU A 27 -0.05 20.37 7.89
C LEU A 27 0.77 20.78 9.12
N ALA A 28 0.57 22.00 9.62
CA ALA A 28 1.23 22.54 10.80
C ALA A 28 0.29 22.73 11.97
N ASN A 29 0.77 22.48 13.19
CA ASN A 29 0.00 22.70 14.42
C ASN A 29 0.90 23.13 15.59
N GLY A 30 1.84 24.03 15.33
CA GLY A 30 2.79 24.52 16.31
C GLY A 30 2.28 25.72 17.13
N LEU A 31 2.86 25.90 18.32
CA LEU A 31 2.68 27.12 19.12
C LEU A 31 3.65 28.24 18.71
N MET A 32 4.78 27.90 18.07
CA MET A 32 5.78 28.84 17.56
C MET A 32 6.34 28.36 16.21
N VAL A 33 6.89 29.27 15.40
CA VAL A 33 7.58 28.90 14.16
C VAL A 33 8.96 28.34 14.51
N GLY A 34 9.29 27.13 14.05
CA GLY A 34 10.53 26.43 14.38
C GLY A 34 10.77 25.19 13.50
N PRO A 35 11.92 24.50 13.67
CA PRO A 35 12.50 23.60 12.66
C PRO A 35 11.68 22.35 12.31
N THR A 36 10.62 22.00 13.05
CA THR A 36 9.34 21.50 12.52
C THR A 36 8.33 21.22 13.65
N LEU A 37 7.14 21.80 13.57
CA LEU A 37 5.93 21.41 14.32
C LEU A 37 4.81 21.01 13.34
N ASN A 38 5.20 20.27 12.30
CA ASN A 38 4.29 19.77 11.27
C ASN A 38 3.69 18.47 11.74
N SER A 39 2.37 18.35 11.69
CA SER A 39 1.66 17.10 12.00
C SER A 39 1.73 16.10 10.85
N ALA A 40 1.78 16.58 9.60
CA ALA A 40 1.87 15.71 8.42
C ALA A 40 2.64 16.39 7.29
N VAL A 41 3.35 15.59 6.48
CA VAL A 41 4.07 16.03 5.28
C VAL A 41 3.93 14.98 4.19
N ILE A 42 3.56 15.39 2.96
CA ILE A 42 3.67 14.57 1.75
C ILE A 42 4.78 15.15 0.90
N GLU A 43 5.87 14.41 0.76
CA GLU A 43 7.04 14.81 -0.04
C GLU A 43 6.84 14.45 -1.52
N GLY A 44 6.89 15.44 -2.43
CA GLY A 44 6.63 15.16 -3.85
C GLY A 44 7.73 14.39 -4.58
N ALA A 45 8.99 14.45 -4.12
CA ALA A 45 10.09 13.72 -4.78
C ALA A 45 9.98 12.20 -4.59
N THR A 46 9.56 11.77 -3.40
CA THR A 46 9.49 10.35 -3.01
C THR A 46 8.06 9.81 -2.97
N GLY A 47 7.08 10.68 -2.72
CA GLY A 47 5.71 10.29 -2.37
C GLY A 47 5.55 9.89 -0.90
N ASN A 48 6.59 10.04 -0.07
CA ASN A 48 6.56 9.62 1.32
C ASN A 48 5.59 10.48 2.14
N LEU A 49 4.79 9.82 2.96
CA LEU A 49 3.97 10.43 4.00
C LEU A 49 4.71 10.37 5.34
N TYR A 50 5.02 11.53 5.90
CA TYR A 50 5.50 11.69 7.26
C TYR A 50 4.32 12.12 8.12
N LEU A 51 4.05 11.42 9.23
CA LEU A 51 2.90 11.69 10.10
C LEU A 51 3.33 11.55 11.57
N ASP A 52 3.12 12.61 12.35
CA ASP A 52 3.29 12.58 13.80
C ASP A 52 1.98 12.10 14.46
N GLY A 53 1.70 10.82 14.27
CA GLY A 53 0.46 10.17 14.72
C GLY A 53 0.28 8.78 14.12
N THR A 54 -0.95 8.29 14.13
CA THR A 54 -1.30 6.97 13.56
C THR A 54 -2.32 7.13 12.43
N VAL A 55 -2.21 6.29 11.40
CA VAL A 55 -3.30 6.08 10.46
C VAL A 55 -4.32 5.17 11.13
N ILE A 56 -5.56 5.65 11.30
CA ILE A 56 -6.63 4.92 12.00
C ILE A 56 -7.68 4.48 10.97
N SER A 57 -7.77 3.16 10.75
CA SER A 57 -8.78 2.54 9.90
C SER A 57 -9.99 2.10 10.76
N PRO A 58 -11.19 2.66 10.58
CA PRO A 58 -12.28 2.50 11.55
C PRO A 58 -12.92 1.11 11.57
N ALA A 59 -12.91 0.37 10.46
CA ALA A 59 -13.56 -0.95 10.34
C ALA A 59 -12.68 -2.04 9.67
N ALA A 60 -11.58 -1.65 9.05
CA ALA A 60 -10.62 -2.53 8.41
C ALA A 60 -9.53 -2.93 9.42
N ALA A 61 -9.04 -4.18 9.37
CA ALA A 61 -8.26 -4.75 10.48
C ALA A 61 -7.02 -5.54 10.08
N ASP A 62 -6.72 -5.68 8.79
CA ASP A 62 -5.60 -6.45 8.28
C ASP A 62 -4.65 -5.63 7.39
N TYR A 63 -3.38 -6.04 7.42
CA TYR A 63 -2.38 -5.67 6.44
C TYR A 63 -2.40 -6.73 5.35
N ALA A 64 -2.62 -6.28 4.11
CA ALA A 64 -2.62 -7.13 2.94
C ALA A 64 -1.56 -6.68 1.93
N GLU A 65 -1.02 -7.62 1.17
CA GLU A 65 -0.20 -7.35 -0.01
C GLU A 65 -0.90 -7.91 -1.25
N MET A 66 -0.68 -7.27 -2.40
CA MET A 66 -1.20 -7.78 -3.66
C MET A 66 -0.33 -8.95 -4.15
N PHE A 67 -0.97 -10.06 -4.52
CA PHE A 67 -0.30 -11.20 -5.15
C PHE A 67 -0.96 -11.54 -6.48
N GLU A 68 -0.16 -12.00 -7.44
CA GLU A 68 -0.66 -12.54 -8.70
C GLU A 68 -1.12 -13.99 -8.50
N THR A 69 -2.27 -14.35 -9.07
CA THR A 69 -2.78 -15.71 -9.03
C THR A 69 -2.10 -16.59 -10.08
N PHE A 70 -1.85 -17.84 -9.71
CA PHE A 70 -1.08 -18.76 -10.55
C PHE A 70 -1.73 -19.03 -11.92
N ASP A 71 -3.05 -19.14 -11.96
CA ASP A 71 -3.83 -19.43 -13.16
C ASP A 71 -4.37 -18.18 -13.88
N GLY A 72 -4.07 -16.99 -13.36
CA GLY A 72 -4.54 -15.71 -13.89
C GLY A 72 -6.02 -15.40 -13.59
N ASN A 73 -6.71 -16.23 -12.81
CA ASN A 73 -8.11 -15.99 -12.42
C ASN A 73 -8.19 -15.40 -11.02
N THR A 74 -9.24 -14.64 -10.75
CA THR A 74 -9.48 -14.10 -9.41
C THR A 74 -9.85 -15.22 -8.43
N ILE A 75 -9.38 -15.10 -7.18
CA ILE A 75 -9.85 -15.91 -6.04
C ILE A 75 -10.70 -14.99 -5.18
N ASP A 76 -11.90 -15.42 -4.84
CA ASP A 76 -12.84 -14.61 -4.06
C ASP A 76 -12.36 -14.45 -2.60
N VAL A 77 -12.98 -13.53 -1.85
CA VAL A 77 -12.59 -13.21 -0.48
C VAL A 77 -12.85 -14.36 0.48
N GLY A 78 -12.01 -14.44 1.52
CA GLY A 78 -12.17 -15.40 2.63
C GLY A 78 -11.69 -16.82 2.34
N TYR A 79 -11.03 -17.07 1.20
CA TYR A 79 -10.29 -18.32 0.96
C TYR A 79 -8.87 -18.21 1.52
N PHE A 80 -8.39 -19.31 2.10
CA PHE A 80 -6.97 -19.48 2.38
C PHE A 80 -6.20 -19.66 1.07
N VAL A 81 -5.03 -19.02 1.00
CA VAL A 81 -4.12 -19.13 -0.13
C VAL A 81 -2.73 -19.53 0.32
N THR A 82 -2.02 -20.21 -0.56
CA THR A 82 -0.60 -20.57 -0.39
C THR A 82 0.21 -20.14 -1.60
N LEU A 83 1.53 -20.20 -1.46
CA LEU A 83 2.47 -19.89 -2.53
C LEU A 83 2.59 -21.07 -3.50
N MET A 84 2.65 -20.73 -4.78
CA MET A 84 3.11 -21.58 -5.86
C MET A 84 4.13 -20.76 -6.62
N ASP A 85 5.41 -21.02 -6.32
CA ASP A 85 6.53 -20.15 -6.67
C ASP A 85 6.35 -18.72 -6.14
N ASP A 86 6.33 -17.72 -7.03
CA ASP A 86 6.13 -16.29 -6.72
C ASP A 86 4.67 -15.85 -6.82
N LYS A 87 3.74 -16.78 -7.06
CA LYS A 87 2.30 -16.55 -7.20
C LYS A 87 1.50 -17.23 -6.10
N VAL A 88 0.19 -16.98 -6.08
CA VAL A 88 -0.73 -17.60 -5.13
C VAL A 88 -1.77 -18.50 -5.80
N ARG A 89 -2.20 -19.52 -5.06
CA ARG A 89 -3.37 -20.34 -5.37
C ARG A 89 -4.18 -20.61 -4.11
N THR A 90 -5.41 -21.08 -4.28
CA THR A 90 -6.20 -21.62 -3.17
C THR A 90 -5.41 -22.73 -2.46
N ALA A 91 -5.42 -22.69 -1.13
CA ALA A 91 -4.76 -23.69 -0.31
C ALA A 91 -5.59 -24.99 -0.22
N HIS A 92 -4.92 -26.11 0.01
CA HIS A 92 -5.51 -27.42 0.22
C HIS A 92 -5.11 -28.00 1.58
N ALA A 93 -5.75 -29.09 2.01
CA ALA A 93 -5.52 -29.67 3.34
C ALA A 93 -4.09 -30.19 3.54
N GLU A 94 -3.40 -30.51 2.45
CA GLU A 94 -2.07 -31.12 2.41
C GLU A 94 -0.94 -30.09 2.38
N ASP A 95 -1.28 -28.81 2.17
CA ASP A 95 -0.29 -27.73 2.17
C ASP A 95 0.28 -27.56 3.57
N ASP A 96 1.60 -27.49 3.66
CA ASP A 96 2.36 -27.30 4.90
C ASP A 96 2.47 -25.81 5.28
N TYR A 97 2.20 -24.94 4.32
CA TYR A 97 2.26 -23.49 4.46
C TYR A 97 1.00 -22.83 3.93
N ILE A 98 0.50 -21.85 4.68
CA ILE A 98 -0.59 -20.96 4.30
C ILE A 98 -0.04 -19.54 4.38
N LEU A 99 -0.09 -18.83 3.25
CA LEU A 99 0.40 -17.46 3.17
C LEU A 99 -0.54 -16.50 3.92
N GLY A 100 -1.85 -16.68 3.74
CA GLY A 100 -2.85 -15.80 4.31
C GLY A 100 -4.24 -16.09 3.79
N VAL A 101 -5.11 -15.09 3.88
CA VAL A 101 -6.51 -15.16 3.43
C VAL A 101 -6.76 -14.02 2.45
N VAL A 102 -7.49 -14.29 1.37
CA VAL A 102 -7.91 -13.23 0.44
C VAL A 102 -8.78 -12.20 1.19
N SER A 103 -8.28 -10.97 1.30
CA SER A 103 -8.87 -9.93 2.13
C SER A 103 -10.01 -9.21 1.41
N ALA A 104 -11.11 -8.97 2.13
CA ALA A 104 -12.22 -8.18 1.62
C ALA A 104 -12.09 -6.69 1.93
N THR A 105 -11.48 -6.35 3.07
CA THR A 105 -11.46 -4.98 3.61
C THR A 105 -10.13 -4.69 4.32
N PRO A 106 -9.00 -4.70 3.59
CA PRO A 106 -7.69 -4.45 4.17
C PRO A 106 -7.58 -3.01 4.70
N ALA A 107 -6.93 -2.85 5.86
CA ALA A 107 -6.64 -1.55 6.44
C ALA A 107 -5.50 -0.86 5.69
N ILE A 108 -4.56 -1.66 5.18
CA ILE A 108 -3.43 -1.26 4.35
C ILE A 108 -3.30 -2.28 3.22
N ILE A 109 -3.12 -1.79 1.99
CA ILE A 109 -2.78 -2.61 0.83
C ILE A 109 -1.37 -2.22 0.38
N ALA A 110 -0.43 -3.15 0.50
CA ALA A 110 0.92 -3.02 -0.04
C ALA A 110 1.03 -3.62 -1.44
N ASP A 111 2.10 -3.25 -2.13
CA ASP A 111 2.40 -3.70 -3.49
C ASP A 111 1.27 -3.49 -4.52
N ALA A 112 0.38 -2.50 -4.33
CA ALA A 112 -0.71 -2.21 -5.26
C ALA A 112 -0.25 -1.48 -6.54
N SER A 113 0.84 -0.71 -6.46
CA SER A 113 1.38 0.09 -7.56
C SER A 113 0.34 1.03 -8.21
N ASP A 114 -0.56 1.61 -7.41
CA ASP A 114 -1.77 2.28 -7.91
C ASP A 114 -1.54 3.54 -8.76
N LEU A 115 -0.39 4.21 -8.58
CA LEU A 115 -0.09 5.46 -9.28
C LEU A 115 0.69 5.29 -10.58
N ARG A 116 1.38 4.16 -10.76
CA ARG A 116 2.32 3.93 -11.86
C ARG A 116 2.81 2.50 -11.91
N TRP A 117 3.32 2.09 -13.06
CA TRP A 117 4.02 0.82 -13.22
C TRP A 117 5.13 0.66 -12.17
N HIS A 118 5.19 -0.52 -11.55
CA HIS A 118 6.06 -0.78 -10.41
C HIS A 118 7.55 -0.57 -10.73
N ASP A 119 7.96 -0.75 -11.98
CA ASP A 119 9.34 -0.57 -12.46
C ASP A 119 9.53 0.67 -13.34
N LEU A 120 8.69 1.70 -13.16
CA LEU A 120 8.86 2.99 -13.83
C LEU A 120 10.27 3.58 -13.62
N TYR A 121 10.86 3.38 -12.44
CA TYR A 121 12.17 3.90 -12.10
C TYR A 121 13.20 2.79 -11.91
N VAL A 122 14.45 3.12 -12.21
CA VAL A 122 15.61 2.28 -11.90
C VAL A 122 15.73 2.12 -10.39
N LYS A 123 15.92 0.88 -9.96
CA LYS A 123 16.15 0.49 -8.56
C LYS A 123 17.54 -0.14 -8.42
N ASP A 124 18.10 -0.09 -7.22
CA ASP A 124 19.27 -0.91 -6.90
C ASP A 124 18.88 -2.36 -6.55
N GLU A 125 19.87 -3.19 -6.23
CA GLU A 125 19.70 -4.61 -5.88
C GLU A 125 18.77 -4.86 -4.67
N TRP A 126 18.48 -3.82 -3.88
CA TRP A 126 17.60 -3.88 -2.69
C TRP A 126 16.23 -3.24 -2.94
N GLY A 127 15.93 -2.83 -4.19
CA GLY A 127 14.66 -2.23 -4.57
C GLY A 127 14.54 -0.72 -4.31
N ARG A 128 15.63 -0.03 -3.93
CA ARG A 128 15.58 1.42 -3.67
C ARG A 128 15.70 2.20 -4.97
N ILE A 129 14.76 3.13 -5.19
CA ILE A 129 14.75 4.01 -6.36
C ILE A 129 16.04 4.86 -6.40
N GLN A 130 16.66 4.92 -7.58
CA GLN A 130 17.80 5.79 -7.86
C GLN A 130 17.30 7.16 -8.30
N TYR A 131 17.85 8.22 -7.69
CA TYR A 131 17.45 9.60 -7.95
C TYR A 131 18.60 10.40 -8.54
N HIS A 132 18.28 11.38 -9.38
CA HIS A 132 19.21 12.39 -9.87
C HIS A 132 18.59 13.78 -9.83
N ASP A 133 19.45 14.80 -9.85
CA ASP A 133 19.03 16.19 -9.95
C ASP A 133 18.82 16.57 -11.41
N VAL A 134 17.73 17.28 -11.68
CA VAL A 134 17.33 17.79 -13.00
C VAL A 134 17.19 19.31 -12.91
N VAL A 135 17.85 20.01 -13.81
CA VAL A 135 17.69 21.46 -13.98
C VAL A 135 16.49 21.71 -14.87
N VAL A 136 15.44 22.31 -14.31
CA VAL A 136 14.28 22.79 -15.05
C VAL A 136 14.57 24.21 -15.52
N PRO A 137 14.54 24.48 -16.84
CA PRO A 137 14.83 25.80 -17.37
C PRO A 137 13.70 26.80 -17.04
N GLU A 138 14.01 28.09 -17.12
CA GLU A 138 12.98 29.12 -17.00
C GLU A 138 11.97 29.05 -18.16
N VAL A 139 10.69 29.28 -17.87
CA VAL A 139 9.63 29.37 -18.87
C VAL A 139 9.25 30.83 -19.05
N LYS A 140 9.24 31.30 -20.30
CA LYS A 140 8.87 32.67 -20.68
C LYS A 140 7.55 32.69 -21.44
N ASP A 141 6.79 33.77 -21.32
CA ASP A 141 5.66 34.05 -22.19
C ASP A 141 6.10 34.48 -23.60
N LYS A 142 5.13 34.74 -24.49
CA LYS A 142 5.40 35.15 -25.87
C LYS A 142 6.10 36.51 -25.94
N GLU A 143 5.97 37.32 -24.90
CA GLU A 143 6.57 38.65 -24.74
C GLU A 143 7.96 38.60 -24.07
N GLY A 144 8.46 37.40 -23.73
CA GLY A 144 9.78 37.18 -23.13
C GLY A 144 9.83 37.41 -21.62
N ARG A 145 8.69 37.61 -20.95
CA ARG A 145 8.61 37.74 -19.49
C ARG A 145 8.68 36.35 -18.86
N ILE A 146 9.47 36.22 -17.80
CA ILE A 146 9.62 34.96 -17.07
C ILE A 146 8.31 34.66 -16.32
N ILE A 147 7.66 33.55 -16.68
CA ILE A 147 6.50 33.00 -15.97
C ILE A 147 6.95 32.04 -14.86
N ILE A 148 7.99 31.24 -15.13
CA ILE A 148 8.56 30.27 -14.19
C ILE A 148 10.06 30.45 -14.18
N THR A 149 10.67 30.70 -13.02
CA THR A 149 12.13 30.77 -12.88
C THR A 149 12.74 29.38 -12.96
N SER A 150 13.99 29.28 -13.43
CA SER A 150 14.70 28.00 -13.42
C SER A 150 14.90 27.47 -12.00
N PHE A 151 14.78 26.16 -11.80
CA PHE A 151 15.06 25.51 -10.52
C PHE A 151 15.62 24.11 -10.72
N THR A 152 16.25 23.57 -9.67
CA THR A 152 16.68 22.16 -9.66
C THR A 152 15.66 21.31 -8.91
N LYS A 153 15.34 20.13 -9.42
CA LYS A 153 14.45 19.16 -8.80
C LYS A 153 15.11 17.80 -8.76
N ARG A 154 14.92 17.09 -7.64
CA ARG A 154 15.30 15.69 -7.51
C ARG A 154 14.20 14.81 -8.09
N GLU A 155 14.55 13.94 -9.03
CA GLU A 155 13.63 13.02 -9.71
C GLU A 155 14.17 11.59 -9.76
N GLY A 156 13.27 10.61 -9.83
CA GLY A 156 13.65 9.21 -10.01
C GLY A 156 14.14 8.97 -11.45
N GLN A 157 15.24 8.23 -11.59
CA GLN A 157 15.76 7.86 -12.90
C GLN A 157 14.80 6.92 -13.59
N LEU A 158 14.27 7.30 -14.76
CA LEU A 158 13.37 6.45 -15.54
C LEU A 158 14.08 5.16 -15.98
N ASN A 159 13.37 4.05 -15.85
CA ASN A 159 13.82 2.78 -16.38
C ASN A 159 13.84 2.84 -17.93
N PRO A 160 14.97 2.53 -18.61
CA PRO A 160 15.03 2.50 -20.07
C PRO A 160 14.03 1.56 -20.75
N GLU A 161 13.53 0.55 -20.02
CA GLU A 161 12.53 -0.38 -20.51
C GLU A 161 11.09 0.15 -20.42
N HIS A 162 10.89 1.29 -19.74
CA HIS A 162 9.58 1.92 -19.65
C HIS A 162 9.13 2.45 -21.02
N ASP A 163 7.98 1.94 -21.46
CA ASP A 163 7.33 2.35 -22.70
C ASP A 163 6.18 3.32 -22.39
N SER A 164 6.41 4.61 -22.59
CA SER A 164 5.41 5.66 -22.34
C SER A 164 4.20 5.64 -23.27
N SER A 165 4.21 4.80 -24.32
CA SER A 165 3.06 4.64 -25.21
C SER A 165 2.01 3.67 -24.65
N LYS A 166 2.39 2.84 -23.67
CA LYS A 166 1.49 1.88 -23.05
C LYS A 166 0.72 2.52 -21.90
N GLU A 167 -0.57 2.27 -21.86
CA GLU A 167 -1.39 2.58 -20.70
C GLU A 167 -1.09 1.59 -19.57
N TYR A 168 -0.88 2.11 -18.36
CA TYR A 168 -0.68 1.29 -17.17
C TYR A 168 -2.01 1.05 -16.45
N ILE A 169 -2.34 -0.22 -16.24
CA ILE A 169 -3.49 -0.64 -15.42
C ILE A 169 -2.98 -1.07 -14.04
N PRO A 170 -3.36 -0.37 -12.95
CA PRO A 170 -3.04 -0.75 -11.58
C PRO A 170 -3.39 -2.18 -11.23
N ARG A 171 -2.62 -2.82 -10.33
CA ARG A 171 -2.90 -4.19 -9.87
C ARG A 171 -4.32 -4.36 -9.33
N LEU A 172 -4.83 -3.37 -8.60
CA LEU A 172 -6.20 -3.38 -8.06
C LEU A 172 -7.30 -3.45 -9.13
N GLN A 173 -6.97 -3.15 -10.40
CA GLN A 173 -7.89 -3.17 -11.53
C GLN A 173 -7.68 -4.41 -12.43
N ARG A 174 -6.79 -5.33 -12.04
CA ARG A 174 -6.45 -6.54 -12.79
C ARG A 174 -6.94 -7.79 -12.06
N ILE A 175 -7.65 -8.66 -12.76
CA ILE A 175 -8.36 -9.80 -12.14
C ILE A 175 -7.40 -10.86 -11.59
N GLU A 176 -6.21 -10.95 -12.16
CA GLU A 176 -5.16 -11.86 -11.73
C GLU A 176 -4.45 -11.39 -10.46
N TRP A 177 -4.77 -10.19 -9.93
CA TRP A 177 -4.18 -9.67 -8.70
C TRP A 177 -5.21 -9.62 -7.57
N ILE A 178 -4.87 -10.22 -6.43
CA ILE A 178 -5.74 -10.26 -5.25
C ILE A 178 -5.01 -9.74 -4.01
N PRO A 179 -5.70 -9.01 -3.11
CA PRO A 179 -5.14 -8.63 -1.81
C PRO A 179 -5.16 -9.84 -0.87
N VAL A 180 -3.99 -10.28 -0.40
CA VAL A 180 -3.86 -11.35 0.58
C VAL A 180 -3.54 -10.73 1.93
N GLY A 181 -4.48 -10.86 2.87
CA GLY A 181 -4.29 -10.48 4.27
C GLY A 181 -3.32 -11.44 4.95
N VAL A 182 -2.13 -10.93 5.27
CA VAL A 182 -1.04 -11.70 5.87
C VAL A 182 -0.92 -11.46 7.38
N VAL A 183 -1.50 -10.36 7.88
CA VAL A 183 -1.57 -10.08 9.32
C VAL A 183 -2.88 -9.37 9.64
N GLY A 184 -3.59 -9.82 10.68
CA GLY A 184 -4.75 -9.10 11.22
C GLY A 184 -5.99 -9.96 11.38
N LYS A 185 -7.13 -9.31 11.64
CA LYS A 185 -8.42 -9.99 11.86
C LYS A 185 -9.13 -10.18 10.52
N LEU A 186 -9.26 -11.43 10.08
CA LEU A 186 -9.77 -11.77 8.75
C LEU A 186 -10.99 -12.68 8.86
N LEU A 187 -12.00 -12.38 8.04
CA LEU A 187 -13.15 -13.25 7.84
C LEU A 187 -12.76 -14.36 6.86
N VAL A 188 -13.08 -15.60 7.22
CA VAL A 188 -12.76 -16.78 6.42
C VAL A 188 -14.03 -17.56 6.20
N ARG A 189 -14.17 -18.10 4.99
CA ARG A 189 -15.19 -19.09 4.67
C ARG A 189 -14.93 -20.35 5.48
N ASP A 190 -15.97 -21.03 5.92
CA ASP A 190 -15.80 -22.24 6.73
C ASP A 190 -16.89 -23.27 6.46
N ASP A 191 -16.58 -24.54 6.76
CA ASP A 191 -17.45 -25.69 6.55
C ASP A 191 -18.47 -25.94 7.67
N GLY A 192 -18.52 -25.05 8.67
CA GLY A 192 -19.43 -25.12 9.82
C GLY A 192 -18.89 -25.93 11.00
N THR A 193 -17.74 -26.59 10.87
CA THR A 193 -17.17 -27.43 11.95
C THR A 193 -16.43 -26.63 13.01
N ASN A 194 -16.04 -25.38 12.70
CA ASN A 194 -15.22 -24.55 13.57
C ASN A 194 -15.97 -24.02 14.80
N GLN A 195 -15.27 -23.85 15.91
CA GLN A 195 -15.83 -23.28 17.14
C GLN A 195 -14.95 -22.14 17.66
N ALA A 196 -15.56 -21.13 18.26
CA ALA A 196 -14.82 -20.03 18.89
C ALA A 196 -13.88 -20.59 19.98
N GLY A 197 -12.62 -20.15 19.99
CA GLY A 197 -11.61 -20.70 20.86
C GLY A 197 -11.05 -22.06 20.43
N GLY A 198 -11.45 -22.59 19.27
CA GLY A 198 -10.79 -23.70 18.59
C GLY A 198 -9.65 -23.22 17.67
N TYR A 199 -9.14 -24.15 16.87
CA TYR A 199 -8.24 -23.85 15.77
C TYR A 199 -8.85 -24.33 14.45
N CYS A 200 -8.38 -23.76 13.34
CA CYS A 200 -8.78 -24.16 12.01
C CYS A 200 -7.59 -24.26 11.07
N TRP A 201 -7.74 -25.10 10.05
CA TRP A 201 -6.82 -25.21 8.92
C TRP A 201 -7.60 -25.14 7.59
N ALA A 202 -6.91 -24.97 6.47
CA ALA A 202 -7.53 -25.06 5.16
C ALA A 202 -7.93 -26.52 4.86
N ASN A 203 -9.11 -26.73 4.29
CA ASN A 203 -9.48 -28.01 3.68
C ASN A 203 -9.14 -28.02 2.17
N ASN A 204 -9.53 -29.06 1.44
CA ASN A 204 -9.27 -29.17 0.00
C ASN A 204 -10.02 -28.16 -0.88
N GLU A 205 -10.92 -27.36 -0.31
CA GLU A 205 -11.62 -26.26 -0.98
C GLU A 205 -11.02 -24.89 -0.60
N GLY A 206 -9.96 -24.86 0.22
CA GLY A 206 -9.35 -23.62 0.71
C GLY A 206 -10.19 -22.85 1.72
N ILE A 207 -11.19 -23.49 2.33
CA ILE A 207 -11.99 -22.91 3.40
C ILE A 207 -11.58 -23.50 4.75
N ALA A 208 -11.93 -22.82 5.84
CA ALA A 208 -11.60 -23.26 7.18
C ALA A 208 -12.36 -24.53 7.58
N THR A 209 -11.63 -25.53 8.06
CA THR A 209 -12.16 -26.71 8.75
C THR A 209 -11.53 -26.83 10.15
N SER A 210 -12.27 -27.41 11.09
CA SER A 210 -11.81 -27.58 12.48
C SER A 210 -10.53 -28.39 12.53
N SER A 211 -9.55 -27.89 13.27
CA SER A 211 -8.25 -28.53 13.44
C SER A 211 -7.77 -28.40 14.89
N THR A 212 -6.79 -29.21 15.24
CA THR A 212 -6.07 -29.10 16.54
C THR A 212 -4.93 -28.07 16.47
N THR A 213 -4.55 -27.64 15.27
CA THR A 213 -3.46 -26.70 14.98
C THR A 213 -3.90 -25.66 13.94
N GLY A 214 -3.05 -24.66 13.68
CA GLY A 214 -3.31 -23.65 12.67
C GLY A 214 -3.79 -22.32 13.24
N TYR A 215 -4.81 -21.73 12.62
CA TYR A 215 -5.28 -20.39 12.96
C TYR A 215 -6.29 -20.41 14.10
N ARG A 216 -6.16 -19.44 15.02
CA ARG A 216 -7.06 -19.33 16.16
C ARG A 216 -8.42 -18.78 15.71
N VAL A 217 -9.48 -19.52 15.98
CA VAL A 217 -10.85 -19.06 15.71
C VAL A 217 -11.28 -18.10 16.81
N MET A 218 -11.51 -16.83 16.45
CA MET A 218 -11.91 -15.80 17.41
C MET A 218 -13.42 -15.87 17.70
N LYS A 219 -14.24 -15.97 16.64
CA LYS A 219 -15.69 -16.10 16.75
C LYS A 219 -16.28 -16.62 15.44
N ARG A 220 -17.48 -17.17 15.54
CA ARG A 220 -18.36 -17.42 14.40
C ARG A 220 -19.14 -16.15 14.06
N THR A 221 -19.22 -15.80 12.79
CA THR A 221 -19.96 -14.62 12.30
C THR A 221 -21.16 -14.99 11.43
N GLY A 222 -21.22 -16.23 10.95
CA GLY A 222 -22.35 -16.77 10.18
C GLY A 222 -22.32 -18.30 10.09
N PRO A 223 -23.25 -18.90 9.32
CA PRO A 223 -23.32 -20.35 9.13
C PRO A 223 -22.09 -20.92 8.40
N ASN A 224 -21.44 -20.13 7.56
CA ASN A 224 -20.29 -20.50 6.72
C ASN A 224 -19.15 -19.48 6.83
N GLN A 225 -19.06 -18.76 7.96
CA GLN A 225 -18.05 -17.74 8.17
C GLN A 225 -17.58 -17.68 9.62
N ILE A 226 -16.27 -17.59 9.77
CA ILE A 226 -15.57 -17.35 11.03
C ILE A 226 -14.65 -16.14 10.92
N LEU A 227 -14.28 -15.59 12.07
CA LEU A 227 -13.22 -14.60 12.20
C LEU A 227 -11.99 -15.26 12.82
N ILE A 228 -10.84 -15.11 12.17
CA ILE A 228 -9.54 -15.56 12.69
C ILE A 228 -8.59 -14.38 12.87
N PHE A 229 -7.45 -14.63 13.50
CA PHE A 229 -6.29 -13.75 13.43
C PHE A 229 -5.16 -14.43 12.66
N VAL A 230 -4.73 -13.82 11.55
CA VAL A 230 -3.51 -14.21 10.81
C VAL A 230 -2.34 -13.48 11.44
N LYS A 231 -1.26 -14.21 11.73
CA LYS A 231 -0.08 -13.73 12.47
C LYS A 231 1.10 -13.53 11.55
#